data_AF-A0A7R9BSH4-F1
#
_entry.id   AF-A0A7R9BSH4-F1
#
_cell.length_a   1.000
_cell.length_b   1.000
_cell.length_c   1.000
_cell.angle_alpha   90.00
_cell.angle_beta   90.00
_cell.angle_gamma   90.00
#
_symmetry.space_group_name_H-M   'P 1'
#
loop_
_entity.id
_entity.type
_entity.pdbx_description
1 polymer ?
#
loop_
_entity_poly.entity_id
_entity_poly.type
_entity_poly.pdbx_seq_one_letter_code
_entity_poly.pdbx_strand_id
1 'polypeptide(L)'
;MKLFVAVSFLLATASAAPVQRTLTESLDELLALVNFEGYKALIADQLANDADMQRLAAVLSAPDFVDMVAGVLQNPDYQAFIEFNDNKGVDIISYIQFVIDALGWPQKQTTGAIGSRTYADLFATWQVFFEPVGADALSWLLTAIQENVDVQDLLIYIQGQSFQDLVQYIRTQGPVVNLVADLEAEGLDVTGTFALIIEFLGWDLPPY
;
A
#
# COMPACT_ATOMS: atom_id res chain seq x y z
N MET A 1 -20.16 1.53 -9.05
CA MET A 1 -21.01 2.71 -9.43
C MET A 1 -21.68 3.47 -8.26
N LYS A 2 -22.22 2.82 -7.22
CA LYS A 2 -22.92 3.53 -6.10
C LYS A 2 -21.97 4.27 -5.14
N LEU A 3 -20.75 3.79 -4.96
CA LEU A 3 -19.75 4.40 -4.08
C LEU A 3 -19.12 5.66 -4.70
N PHE A 4 -18.77 5.61 -5.99
CA PHE A 4 -18.23 6.75 -6.75
C PHE A 4 -19.18 7.96 -6.74
N VAL A 5 -20.49 7.72 -6.99
CA VAL A 5 -21.49 8.79 -6.90
C VAL A 5 -21.57 9.35 -5.48
N ALA A 6 -21.43 8.53 -4.43
CA ALA A 6 -21.46 9.00 -3.05
C ALA A 6 -20.22 9.84 -2.70
N VAL A 7 -19.02 9.45 -3.10
CA VAL A 7 -17.77 10.21 -2.84
C VAL A 7 -17.77 11.53 -3.62
N SER A 8 -18.16 11.53 -4.89
CA SER A 8 -18.27 12.73 -5.71
C SER A 8 -19.35 13.70 -5.20
N PHE A 9 -20.45 13.17 -4.64
CA PHE A 9 -21.50 13.98 -4.02
C PHE A 9 -21.05 14.57 -2.67
N LEU A 10 -20.26 13.82 -1.89
CA LEU A 10 -19.69 14.30 -0.62
C LEU A 10 -18.70 15.45 -0.86
N LEU A 11 -17.79 15.32 -1.84
CA LEU A 11 -16.85 16.39 -2.24
C LEU A 11 -17.58 17.68 -2.67
N ALA A 12 -18.75 17.57 -3.30
CA ALA A 12 -19.55 18.72 -3.73
C ALA A 12 -20.33 19.43 -2.59
N THR A 13 -20.44 18.80 -1.41
CA THR A 13 -21.24 19.33 -0.27
C THR A 13 -20.41 19.94 0.87
N ALA A 14 -19.08 19.85 0.82
CA ALA A 14 -18.17 20.37 1.84
C ALA A 14 -17.99 21.90 1.73
N SER A 15 -19.02 22.68 2.04
CA SER A 15 -18.90 24.12 2.28
C SER A 15 -19.47 24.50 3.66
N ALA A 16 -18.90 23.91 4.71
CA ALA A 16 -19.06 24.40 6.07
C ALA A 16 -17.72 24.19 6.78
N ALA A 17 -17.07 25.28 7.18
CA ALA A 17 -15.68 25.31 7.63
C ALA A 17 -15.39 24.21 8.68
N PRO A 18 -14.66 23.14 8.33
CA PRO A 18 -14.24 22.15 9.31
C PRO A 18 -13.00 22.67 10.04
N VAL A 19 -12.81 22.20 11.27
CA VAL A 19 -11.56 22.39 12.02
C VAL A 19 -10.42 21.86 11.14
N GLN A 20 -9.49 22.74 10.74
CA GLN A 20 -8.36 22.41 9.87
C GLN A 20 -7.39 21.47 10.58
N ARG A 21 -7.64 20.16 10.48
CA ARG A 21 -6.63 19.12 10.71
C ARG A 21 -5.74 19.03 9.47
N THR A 22 -4.45 18.92 9.69
CA THR A 22 -3.46 18.74 8.61
C THR A 22 -3.48 17.30 8.08
N LEU A 23 -2.94 17.07 6.88
CA LEU A 23 -2.75 15.70 6.38
C LEU A 23 -1.93 14.85 7.35
N THR A 24 -0.91 15.44 7.96
CA THR A 24 0.00 14.75 8.88
C THR A 24 -0.74 14.24 10.12
N GLU A 25 -1.56 15.08 10.77
CA GLU A 25 -2.36 14.67 11.92
C GLU A 25 -3.36 13.56 11.56
N SER A 26 -3.97 13.66 10.38
CA SER A 26 -4.88 12.64 9.88
C SER A 26 -4.16 11.31 9.60
N LEU A 27 -2.98 11.35 8.98
CA LEU A 27 -2.19 10.15 8.77
C LEU A 27 -1.69 9.57 10.09
N ASP A 28 -1.26 10.38 11.05
CA ASP A 28 -0.87 9.89 12.38
C ASP A 28 -2.02 9.16 13.09
N GLU A 29 -3.25 9.65 12.97
CA GLU A 29 -4.45 8.97 13.49
C GLU A 29 -4.67 7.62 12.81
N LEU A 30 -4.57 7.56 11.47
CA LEU A 30 -4.66 6.31 10.71
C LEU A 30 -3.54 5.34 11.10
N LEU A 31 -2.32 5.84 11.23
CA LEU A 31 -1.14 5.06 11.61
C LEU A 31 -1.24 4.57 13.05
N ALA A 32 -1.91 5.30 13.94
CA ALA A 32 -2.18 4.85 15.31
C ALA A 32 -3.16 3.66 15.37
N LEU A 33 -4.02 3.49 14.35
CA LEU A 33 -4.84 2.28 14.21
C LEU A 33 -3.98 1.06 13.86
N VAL A 34 -2.82 1.29 13.25
CA VAL A 34 -1.88 0.26 12.80
C VAL A 34 -0.85 0.01 13.92
N ASN A 35 -0.84 -1.20 14.51
CA ASN A 35 0.17 -1.58 15.50
C ASN A 35 1.54 -1.86 14.84
N PHE A 36 2.24 -0.81 14.39
CA PHE A 36 3.50 -0.89 13.65
C PHE A 36 4.60 -1.69 14.36
N GLU A 37 4.73 -1.54 15.67
CA GLU A 37 5.70 -2.31 16.46
C GLU A 37 5.33 -3.79 16.52
N GLY A 38 4.02 -4.09 16.63
CA GLY A 38 3.51 -5.46 16.50
C GLY A 38 3.80 -6.08 15.14
N TYR A 39 3.62 -5.33 14.05
CA TYR A 39 3.92 -5.79 12.70
C TYR A 39 5.41 -6.03 12.49
N LYS A 40 6.27 -5.12 12.96
CA LYS A 40 7.72 -5.31 12.94
C LYS A 40 8.15 -6.60 13.65
N ALA A 41 7.61 -6.83 14.86
CA ALA A 41 7.92 -8.04 15.61
C ALA A 41 7.45 -9.32 14.89
N LEU A 42 6.24 -9.29 14.30
CA LEU A 42 5.69 -10.40 13.53
C LEU A 42 6.54 -10.70 12.29
N ILE A 43 6.90 -9.67 11.52
CA ILE A 43 7.77 -9.79 10.33
C ILE A 43 9.13 -10.36 10.73
N ALA A 44 9.74 -9.88 11.80
CA ALA A 44 11.04 -10.37 12.27
C ALA A 44 10.98 -11.84 12.70
N ASP A 45 9.94 -12.24 13.43
CA ASP A 45 9.71 -13.63 13.83
C ASP A 45 9.49 -14.54 12.62
N GLN A 46 8.67 -14.12 11.66
CA GLN A 46 8.40 -14.89 10.46
C GLN A 46 9.59 -14.94 9.50
N LEU A 47 10.37 -13.87 9.37
CA LEU A 47 11.64 -13.93 8.63
C LEU A 47 12.60 -14.96 9.23
N ALA A 48 12.62 -15.10 10.56
CA ALA A 48 13.46 -16.08 11.23
C ALA A 48 12.94 -17.52 11.12
N ASN A 49 11.61 -17.71 11.15
CA ASN A 49 11.00 -19.02 11.42
C ASN A 49 10.03 -19.53 10.33
N ASP A 50 9.60 -18.69 9.39
CA ASP A 50 8.61 -19.02 8.37
C ASP A 50 9.24 -19.06 6.97
N ALA A 51 9.16 -20.23 6.34
CA ALA A 51 9.79 -20.46 5.04
C ALA A 51 9.11 -19.70 3.89
N ASP A 52 7.81 -19.42 3.97
CA ASP A 52 7.11 -18.64 2.95
C ASP A 52 7.46 -17.17 3.09
N MET A 53 7.61 -16.67 4.32
CA MET A 53 8.12 -15.33 4.55
C MET A 53 9.57 -15.17 4.06
N GLN A 54 10.43 -16.18 4.27
CA GLN A 54 11.79 -16.18 3.73
C GLN A 54 11.80 -16.21 2.19
N ARG A 55 10.88 -16.96 1.58
CA ARG A 55 10.73 -17.01 0.12
C ARG A 55 10.26 -15.69 -0.46
N LEU A 56 9.25 -15.06 0.16
CA LEU A 56 8.79 -13.71 -0.21
C LEU A 56 9.94 -12.70 -0.09
N ALA A 57 10.68 -12.74 1.02
CA ALA A 57 11.83 -11.86 1.24
C ALA A 57 12.94 -12.07 0.19
N ALA A 58 13.17 -13.30 -0.25
CA ALA A 58 14.12 -13.62 -1.32
C ALA A 58 13.69 -13.04 -2.66
N VAL A 59 12.39 -13.12 -3.01
CA VAL A 59 11.83 -12.48 -4.22
C VAL A 59 11.98 -10.97 -4.15
N LEU A 60 11.60 -10.34 -3.04
CA LEU A 60 11.71 -8.89 -2.86
C LEU A 60 13.16 -8.38 -2.86
N SER A 61 14.12 -9.23 -2.50
CA SER A 61 15.56 -8.91 -2.49
C SER A 61 16.28 -9.34 -3.77
N ALA A 62 15.55 -9.87 -4.76
CA ALA A 62 16.15 -10.24 -6.04
C ALA A 62 16.66 -8.98 -6.76
N PRO A 63 17.81 -9.06 -7.47
CA PRO A 63 18.41 -7.88 -8.10
C PRO A 63 17.47 -7.13 -9.04
N ASP A 64 16.66 -7.86 -9.81
CA ASP A 64 15.67 -7.29 -10.73
C ASP A 64 14.53 -6.57 -9.98
N PHE A 65 14.08 -7.10 -8.84
CA PHE A 65 13.10 -6.43 -7.99
C PHE A 65 13.68 -5.16 -7.35
N VAL A 66 14.92 -5.22 -6.87
CA VAL A 66 15.63 -4.06 -6.29
C VAL A 66 15.85 -2.97 -7.35
N ASP A 67 16.29 -3.34 -8.55
CA ASP A 67 16.49 -2.40 -9.67
C ASP A 67 15.16 -1.77 -10.10
N MET A 68 14.07 -2.56 -10.10
CA MET A 68 12.72 -2.06 -10.38
C MET A 68 12.29 -1.02 -9.35
N VAL A 69 12.47 -1.28 -8.05
CA VAL A 69 12.15 -0.30 -7.00
C VAL A 69 13.02 0.95 -7.14
N ALA A 70 14.32 0.82 -7.42
CA ALA A 70 15.18 1.96 -7.68
C ALA A 70 14.70 2.80 -8.88
N GLY A 71 14.18 2.16 -9.92
CA GLY A 71 13.54 2.81 -11.07
C GLY A 71 12.25 3.56 -10.68
N VAL A 72 11.42 2.98 -9.83
CA VAL A 72 10.21 3.64 -9.29
C VAL A 72 10.59 4.85 -8.45
N LEU A 73 11.60 4.73 -7.58
CA LEU A 73 12.09 5.85 -6.78
C LEU A 73 12.62 7.01 -7.66
N GLN A 74 13.07 6.74 -8.88
CA GLN A 74 13.52 7.77 -9.82
C GLN A 74 12.41 8.25 -10.78
N ASN A 75 11.22 7.67 -10.74
CA ASN A 75 10.12 8.03 -11.61
C ASN A 75 9.63 9.46 -11.31
N PRO A 76 9.48 10.34 -12.31
CA PRO A 76 9.03 11.72 -12.10
C PRO A 76 7.66 11.85 -11.41
N ASP A 77 6.70 10.98 -11.72
CA ASP A 77 5.38 10.98 -11.09
C ASP A 77 5.47 10.52 -9.62
N TYR A 78 6.40 9.62 -9.32
CA TYR A 78 6.69 9.23 -7.95
C TYR A 78 7.36 10.35 -7.15
N GLN A 79 8.29 11.08 -7.76
CA GLN A 79 8.90 12.26 -7.16
C GLN A 79 7.88 13.37 -6.92
N ALA A 80 6.96 13.58 -7.86
CA ALA A 80 5.84 14.50 -7.69
C ALA A 80 4.90 14.06 -6.55
N PHE A 81 4.73 12.76 -6.34
CA PHE A 81 3.95 12.24 -5.21
C PHE A 81 4.64 12.50 -3.88
N ILE A 82 5.96 12.30 -3.81
CA ILE A 82 6.74 12.66 -2.61
C ILE A 82 6.61 14.16 -2.33
N GLU A 83 6.81 15.01 -3.33
CA GLU A 83 6.71 16.46 -3.19
C GLU A 83 5.30 16.90 -2.75
N PHE A 84 4.24 16.29 -3.29
CA PHE A 84 2.86 16.55 -2.87
C PHE A 84 2.67 16.29 -1.37
N ASN A 85 3.20 15.16 -0.88
CA ASN A 85 3.09 14.78 0.53
C ASN A 85 3.96 15.64 1.44
N ASP A 86 5.20 15.95 1.03
CA ASP A 86 6.13 16.80 1.77
C ASP A 86 5.55 18.21 1.96
N ASN A 87 4.93 18.76 0.92
CA ASN A 87 4.21 20.04 0.98
C ASN A 87 3.02 20.04 1.97
N LYS A 88 2.51 18.86 2.33
CA LYS A 88 1.46 18.66 3.34
C LYS A 88 2.00 18.14 4.69
N GLY A 89 3.32 18.18 4.88
CA GLY A 89 4.02 17.79 6.11
C GLY A 89 4.28 16.29 6.27
N VAL A 90 4.00 15.50 5.23
CA VAL A 90 4.06 14.04 5.28
C VAL A 90 5.36 13.54 4.66
N ASP A 91 6.24 13.01 5.50
CA ASP A 91 7.50 12.40 5.06
C ASP A 91 7.30 10.94 4.65
N ILE A 92 6.89 10.75 3.39
CA ILE A 92 6.72 9.42 2.78
C ILE A 92 8.05 8.64 2.73
N ILE A 93 9.19 9.33 2.61
CA ILE A 93 10.51 8.69 2.57
C ILE A 93 10.82 8.01 3.90
N SER A 94 10.52 8.66 5.02
CA SER A 94 10.67 8.05 6.35
C SER A 94 9.79 6.80 6.53
N TYR A 95 8.56 6.80 5.99
CA TYR A 95 7.70 5.60 6.03
C TYR A 95 8.25 4.45 5.19
N ILE A 96 8.80 4.76 4.01
CA ILE A 96 9.46 3.74 3.18
C ILE A 96 10.67 3.19 3.91
N GLN A 97 11.51 4.06 4.49
CA GLN A 97 12.69 3.62 5.24
C GLN A 97 12.30 2.73 6.43
N PHE A 98 11.21 3.06 7.13
CA PHE A 98 10.66 2.20 8.19
C PHE A 98 10.35 0.79 7.67
N VAL A 99 9.72 0.68 6.49
CA VAL A 99 9.40 -0.63 5.89
C VAL A 99 10.67 -1.36 5.46
N ILE A 100 11.63 -0.65 4.87
CA ILE A 100 12.94 -1.19 4.49
C ILE A 100 13.66 -1.76 5.71
N ASP A 101 13.69 -1.01 6.82
CA ASP A 101 14.33 -1.42 8.07
C ASP A 101 13.60 -2.60 8.71
N ALA A 102 12.26 -2.57 8.73
CA ALA A 102 11.43 -3.66 9.25
C ALA A 102 11.63 -4.96 8.47
N LEU A 103 11.76 -4.85 7.15
CA LEU A 103 12.03 -5.96 6.25
C LEU A 103 13.51 -6.31 6.17
N GLY A 104 14.41 -5.59 6.87
CA GLY A 104 15.87 -5.71 6.75
C GLY A 104 16.37 -5.76 5.30
N TRP A 105 15.76 -4.94 4.43
CA TRP A 105 15.92 -5.00 2.98
C TRP A 105 17.12 -4.14 2.51
N PRO A 106 17.94 -4.60 1.55
CA PRO A 106 17.93 -5.93 0.93
C PRO A 106 18.41 -7.02 1.90
N GLN A 107 17.64 -8.11 1.97
CA GLN A 107 17.97 -9.23 2.85
C GLN A 107 19.19 -9.98 2.31
N LYS A 108 20.07 -10.43 3.22
CA LYS A 108 21.06 -11.45 2.87
C LYS A 108 20.31 -12.76 2.67
N GLN A 109 20.47 -13.40 1.51
CA GLN A 109 19.86 -14.69 1.22
C GLN A 109 20.15 -15.68 2.37
N THR A 110 19.10 -16.09 3.08
CA THR A 110 19.17 -17.20 4.02
C THR A 110 18.70 -18.44 3.29
N THR A 111 19.60 -19.40 3.07
CA THR A 111 19.25 -20.74 2.57
C THR A 111 18.58 -21.54 3.69
N GLY A 112 17.32 -21.22 3.99
CA GLY A 112 16.44 -22.01 4.84
C GLY A 112 15.73 -23.11 4.04
N ALA A 113 15.32 -24.19 4.70
CA ALA A 113 14.52 -25.22 4.07
C ALA A 113 13.11 -24.68 3.76
N ILE A 114 12.66 -24.80 2.51
CA ILE A 114 11.31 -24.40 2.10
C ILE A 114 10.31 -25.36 2.76
N GLY A 115 9.47 -24.83 3.64
CA GLY A 115 8.34 -25.54 4.26
C GLY A 115 7.21 -25.79 3.27
N SER A 116 6.26 -26.65 3.62
CA SER A 116 5.18 -27.09 2.72
C SER A 116 3.91 -26.21 2.74
N ARG A 117 4.01 -24.98 3.22
CA ARG A 117 2.89 -24.02 3.29
C ARG A 117 2.83 -23.17 2.01
N THR A 118 1.70 -22.50 1.76
CA THR A 118 1.50 -21.60 0.62
C THR A 118 1.46 -20.13 1.07
N TYR A 119 1.62 -19.20 0.14
CA TYR A 119 1.40 -17.77 0.40
C TYR A 119 -0.02 -17.51 0.94
N ALA A 120 -1.05 -18.24 0.50
CA ALA A 120 -2.39 -18.10 1.08
C ALA A 120 -2.42 -18.41 2.59
N ASP A 121 -1.68 -19.42 3.05
CA ASP A 121 -1.57 -19.75 4.48
C ASP A 121 -0.82 -18.66 5.27
N LEU A 122 0.25 -18.11 4.68
CA LEU A 122 1.00 -16.98 5.25
C LEU A 122 0.09 -15.75 5.40
N PHE A 123 -0.62 -15.37 4.35
CA PHE A 123 -1.51 -14.21 4.34
C PHE A 123 -2.75 -14.41 5.22
N ALA A 124 -3.29 -15.63 5.34
CA ALA A 124 -4.37 -15.91 6.29
C ALA A 124 -3.93 -15.64 7.74
N THR A 125 -2.66 -15.89 8.07
CA THR A 125 -2.07 -15.55 9.37
C THR A 125 -2.07 -14.04 9.59
N TRP A 126 -1.83 -13.26 8.53
CA TRP A 126 -1.84 -11.79 8.58
C TRP A 126 -3.24 -11.18 8.59
N GLN A 127 -4.22 -11.84 7.97
CA GLN A 127 -5.59 -11.33 7.86
C GLN A 127 -6.20 -11.03 9.24
N VAL A 128 -5.91 -11.83 10.25
CA VAL A 128 -6.36 -11.60 11.65
C VAL A 128 -5.81 -10.29 12.23
N PHE A 129 -4.61 -9.87 11.80
CA PHE A 129 -4.03 -8.60 12.22
C PHE A 129 -4.56 -7.41 11.42
N PHE A 130 -4.99 -7.62 10.19
CA PHE A 130 -5.50 -6.54 9.31
C PHE A 130 -7.01 -6.35 9.41
N GLU A 131 -7.79 -7.36 9.80
CA GLU A 131 -9.26 -7.28 9.86
C GLU A 131 -9.76 -6.17 10.80
N PRO A 132 -9.27 -6.02 12.06
CA PRO A 132 -9.68 -4.93 12.93
C PRO A 132 -9.29 -3.56 12.37
N VAL A 133 -8.08 -3.46 11.80
CA VAL A 133 -7.57 -2.22 11.19
C VAL A 133 -8.39 -1.83 9.97
N GLY A 134 -8.81 -2.79 9.15
CA GLY A 134 -9.53 -2.52 7.89
C GLY A 134 -10.88 -1.86 8.09
N ALA A 135 -11.67 -2.33 9.07
CA ALA A 135 -12.98 -1.74 9.37
C ALA A 135 -12.85 -0.32 9.95
N ASP A 136 -11.94 -0.14 10.91
CA ASP A 136 -11.70 1.15 11.55
C ASP A 136 -11.07 2.15 10.58
N ALA A 137 -10.13 1.72 9.74
CA ALA A 137 -9.51 2.56 8.72
C ALA A 137 -10.51 2.99 7.64
N LEU A 138 -11.41 2.10 7.20
CA LEU A 138 -12.47 2.49 6.25
C LEU A 138 -13.46 3.48 6.88
N SER A 139 -13.87 3.25 8.12
CA SER A 139 -14.73 4.20 8.83
C SER A 139 -14.05 5.55 8.99
N TRP A 140 -12.78 5.54 9.41
CA TRP A 140 -11.95 6.74 9.51
C TRP A 140 -11.83 7.46 8.17
N LEU A 141 -11.55 6.74 7.08
CA LEU A 141 -11.39 7.33 5.74
C LEU A 141 -12.67 8.03 5.27
N LEU A 142 -13.83 7.39 5.47
CA LEU A 142 -15.12 7.98 5.12
C LEU A 142 -15.41 9.26 5.89
N THR A 143 -15.01 9.34 7.16
CA THR A 143 -15.10 10.56 7.97
C THR A 143 -14.09 11.61 7.50
N ALA A 144 -12.83 11.21 7.30
CA ALA A 144 -11.75 12.10 6.92
C ALA A 144 -11.98 12.75 5.54
N ILE A 145 -12.53 12.02 4.57
CA ILE A 145 -12.92 12.59 3.26
C ILE A 145 -13.99 13.67 3.42
N GLN A 146 -14.89 13.56 4.40
CA GLN A 146 -15.95 14.55 4.61
C GLN A 146 -15.44 15.80 5.33
N GLU A 147 -14.47 15.64 6.23
CA GLU A 147 -14.10 16.65 7.20
C GLU A 147 -12.72 17.29 6.93
N ASN A 148 -11.83 16.65 6.17
CA ASN A 148 -10.46 17.11 5.97
C ASN A 148 -10.14 17.39 4.49
N VAL A 149 -9.91 18.66 4.17
CA VAL A 149 -9.54 19.12 2.83
C VAL A 149 -8.22 18.54 2.34
N ASP A 150 -7.24 18.30 3.22
CA ASP A 150 -5.97 17.69 2.82
C ASP A 150 -6.13 16.22 2.42
N VAL A 151 -7.07 15.51 3.06
CA VAL A 151 -7.43 14.13 2.69
C VAL A 151 -8.20 14.11 1.37
N GLN A 152 -9.06 15.10 1.13
CA GLN A 152 -9.71 15.29 -0.17
C GLN A 152 -8.69 15.57 -1.28
N ASP A 153 -7.73 16.47 -1.03
CA ASP A 153 -6.66 16.77 -1.97
C ASP A 153 -5.82 15.53 -2.29
N LEU A 154 -5.49 14.72 -1.28
CA LEU A 154 -4.77 13.45 -1.49
C LEU A 154 -5.62 12.49 -2.34
N LEU A 155 -6.92 12.37 -2.07
CA LEU A 155 -7.83 11.54 -2.86
C LEU A 155 -7.88 12.00 -4.32
N ILE A 156 -8.01 13.31 -4.56
CA ILE A 156 -8.01 13.89 -5.91
C ILE A 156 -6.67 13.63 -6.60
N TYR A 157 -5.56 13.78 -5.88
CA TYR A 157 -4.22 13.53 -6.41
C TYR A 157 -4.07 12.07 -6.88
N ILE A 158 -4.40 11.09 -6.04
CA ILE A 158 -4.26 9.66 -6.39
C ILE A 158 -5.28 9.18 -7.43
N GLN A 159 -6.39 9.89 -7.61
CA GLN A 159 -7.32 9.67 -8.71
C GLN A 159 -6.81 10.25 -10.05
N GLY A 160 -5.83 11.16 -10.01
CA GLY A 160 -5.28 11.84 -11.17
C GLY A 160 -4.49 10.93 -12.12
N GLN A 161 -4.37 11.36 -13.38
CA GLN A 161 -3.73 10.58 -14.44
C GLN A 161 -2.26 10.26 -14.14
N SER A 162 -1.47 11.21 -13.64
CA SER A 162 -0.05 10.96 -13.29
C SER A 162 0.12 9.83 -12.28
N PHE A 163 -0.77 9.73 -11.29
CA PHE A 163 -0.70 8.64 -10.33
C PHE A 163 -1.14 7.31 -10.94
N GLN A 164 -2.15 7.32 -11.83
CA GLN A 164 -2.52 6.15 -12.62
C GLN A 164 -1.37 5.67 -13.52
N ASP A 165 -0.66 6.60 -14.17
CA ASP A 165 0.49 6.31 -15.03
C ASP A 165 1.65 5.70 -14.24
N LEU A 166 1.93 6.22 -13.03
CA LEU A 166 2.88 5.63 -12.08
C LEU A 166 2.49 4.20 -11.72
N VAL A 167 1.22 3.97 -11.38
CA VAL A 167 0.73 2.63 -11.02
C VAL A 167 0.80 1.69 -12.21
N GLN A 168 0.47 2.17 -13.41
CA GLN A 168 0.59 1.41 -14.66
C GLN A 168 2.06 1.08 -14.98
N TYR A 169 2.98 2.01 -14.74
CA TYR A 169 4.41 1.79 -14.87
C TYR A 169 4.87 0.67 -13.92
N ILE A 170 4.50 0.72 -12.64
CA ILE A 170 4.88 -0.29 -11.63
C ILE A 170 4.35 -1.67 -12.00
N ARG A 171 3.06 -1.78 -12.31
CA ARG A 171 2.41 -3.08 -12.51
C ARG A 171 2.79 -3.81 -13.79
N THR A 172 3.35 -3.08 -14.75
CA THR A 172 3.85 -3.66 -16.00
C THR A 172 5.31 -4.09 -15.89
N GLN A 173 5.97 -3.85 -14.75
CA GLN A 173 7.33 -4.33 -14.52
C GLN A 173 7.34 -5.85 -14.37
N GLY A 174 8.27 -6.51 -15.07
CA GLY A 174 8.44 -7.96 -15.03
C GLY A 174 8.46 -8.56 -13.61
N PRO A 175 9.24 -8.01 -12.65
CA PRO A 175 9.26 -8.51 -11.28
C PRO A 175 7.90 -8.42 -10.56
N VAL A 176 7.09 -7.40 -10.83
CA VAL A 176 5.74 -7.27 -10.26
C VAL A 176 4.79 -8.27 -10.89
N VAL A 177 4.82 -8.41 -12.23
CA VAL A 177 3.99 -9.40 -12.95
C VAL A 177 4.28 -10.82 -12.47
N ASN A 178 5.56 -11.16 -12.28
CA ASN A 178 5.96 -12.47 -11.78
C ASN A 178 5.48 -12.69 -10.34
N LEU A 179 5.63 -11.69 -9.47
CA LEU A 179 5.15 -11.78 -8.09
C LEU A 179 3.63 -11.98 -8.03
N VAL A 180 2.87 -11.24 -8.84
CA VAL A 180 1.41 -11.42 -8.94
C VAL A 180 1.07 -12.84 -9.37
N ALA A 181 1.72 -13.35 -10.41
CA ALA A 181 1.48 -14.71 -10.91
C ALA A 181 1.79 -15.79 -9.85
N ASP A 182 2.90 -15.63 -9.10
CA ASP A 182 3.27 -16.54 -8.02
C ASP A 182 2.26 -16.52 -6.86
N LEU A 183 1.78 -15.33 -6.48
CA LEU A 183 0.75 -15.17 -5.44
C LEU A 183 -0.59 -15.80 -5.87
N GLU A 184 -1.01 -15.58 -7.12
CA GLU A 184 -2.25 -16.15 -7.67
C GLU A 184 -2.19 -17.68 -7.80
N ALA A 185 -1.04 -18.22 -8.22
CA ALA A 185 -0.82 -19.67 -8.30
C ALA A 185 -0.99 -20.35 -6.93
N GLU A 186 -0.82 -19.59 -5.85
CA GLU A 186 -0.92 -20.07 -4.47
C GLU A 186 -2.23 -19.69 -3.77
N GLY A 187 -3.19 -19.17 -4.54
CA GLY A 187 -4.57 -18.97 -4.10
C GLY A 187 -4.88 -17.57 -3.57
N LEU A 188 -3.99 -16.59 -3.74
CA LEU A 188 -4.28 -15.20 -3.41
C LEU A 188 -4.92 -14.48 -4.60
N ASP A 189 -6.11 -13.92 -4.40
CA ASP A 189 -6.82 -13.16 -5.43
C ASP A 189 -6.28 -11.72 -5.55
N VAL A 190 -5.05 -11.59 -6.05
CA VAL A 190 -4.36 -10.30 -6.20
C VAL A 190 -5.05 -9.45 -7.26
N THR A 191 -5.41 -10.04 -8.42
CA THR A 191 -6.12 -9.32 -9.48
C THR A 191 -7.49 -8.84 -9.04
N GLY A 192 -8.29 -9.68 -8.37
CA GLY A 192 -9.60 -9.29 -7.85
C GLY A 192 -9.50 -8.19 -6.79
N THR A 193 -8.53 -8.29 -5.87
CA THR A 193 -8.26 -7.25 -4.88
C THR A 193 -7.90 -5.92 -5.54
N PHE A 194 -7.04 -5.95 -6.56
CA PHE A 194 -6.65 -4.74 -7.28
C PHE A 194 -7.81 -4.15 -8.11
N ALA A 195 -8.68 -4.99 -8.67
CA ALA A 195 -9.88 -4.52 -9.38
C ALA A 195 -10.81 -3.71 -8.47
N LEU A 196 -10.91 -4.04 -7.18
CA LEU A 196 -11.66 -3.24 -6.20
C LEU A 196 -11.03 -1.87 -5.99
N ILE A 197 -9.69 -1.76 -5.99
CA ILE A 197 -8.96 -0.50 -5.89
C ILE A 197 -9.22 0.37 -7.13
N ILE A 198 -9.14 -0.22 -8.33
CA ILE A 198 -9.48 0.46 -9.59
C ILE A 198 -10.93 1.00 -9.51
N GLU A 199 -11.90 0.17 -9.11
CA GLU A 199 -13.30 0.61 -9.00
C GLU A 199 -13.45 1.73 -7.96
N PHE A 200 -12.83 1.59 -6.79
CA PHE A 200 -12.91 2.56 -5.71
C PHE A 200 -12.35 3.92 -6.12
N LEU A 201 -11.18 3.94 -6.76
CA LEU A 201 -10.51 5.16 -7.20
C LEU A 201 -11.06 5.69 -8.53
N GLY A 202 -11.91 4.91 -9.22
CA GLY A 202 -12.47 5.30 -10.52
C GLY A 202 -11.39 5.39 -11.61
N TRP A 203 -10.34 4.58 -11.49
CA TRP A 203 -9.25 4.54 -12.46
C TRP A 203 -9.68 3.89 -13.77
N ASP A 204 -9.07 4.33 -14.87
CA ASP A 204 -9.23 3.73 -16.21
C ASP A 204 -7.97 2.93 -16.57
N LEU A 205 -7.62 1.99 -15.69
CA LEU A 205 -6.51 1.08 -15.90
C LEU A 205 -7.02 -0.28 -16.42
N PRO A 206 -6.27 -0.93 -17.33
CA PRO A 206 -6.61 -2.28 -17.75
C PRO A 206 -6.58 -3.26 -16.56
N PRO A 207 -7.35 -4.36 -16.59
CA PRO A 207 -7.13 -5.46 -15.66
C PRO A 207 -5.70 -6.03 -15.81
N TYR A 208 -5.24 -6.75 -14.77
CA TYR A 208 -3.97 -7.50 -14.84
C TYR A 208 -4.00 -8.57 -15.93
#